data_AF-A0A3N4IFD4-F1
#
_entry.id   AF-A0A3N4IFD4-F1
#
_cell.length_a   1.000
_cell.length_b   1.000
_cell.length_c   1.000
_cell.angle_alpha   90.00
_cell.angle_beta   90.00
_cell.angle_gamma   90.00
#
_symmetry.space_group_name_H-M   'P 1'
#
loop_
_entity.id
_entity.type
_entity.pdbx_description
1 polymer ?
#
loop_
_entity_poly.entity_id
_entity_poly.type
_entity_poly.pdbx_seq_one_letter_code
_entity_poly.pdbx_strand_id
1 'polypeptide(L)'
;LHTAEWWWRKQDELPFGRTLVPVLFASDATQLSTHSGDHDCWLIYMSVGNLPSSIRAKPSTNAWILIAILLMPPKKDDSLEKDAWGKPRCSLTAEEKEKYKAYKDDVLHQVLEHILAPMKSAMEEGMLMDCADGQVRIVVPKLAGWIADYQEYSKIYQINKDGCAVCEV
;
A
#
# COMPACT_ATOMS: atom_id res chain seq x y z
N LEU A 1 12.54 5.70 -9.70
CA LEU A 1 11.56 5.55 -10.79
C LEU A 1 12.14 4.59 -11.83
N HIS A 2 11.49 3.47 -12.10
CA HIS A 2 11.92 2.58 -13.17
C HIS A 2 11.77 3.26 -14.52
N THR A 3 12.76 3.06 -15.41
CA THR A 3 12.70 3.50 -16.79
C THR A 3 11.55 2.79 -17.52
N ALA A 4 11.02 3.38 -18.60
CA ALA A 4 10.00 2.75 -19.44
C ALA A 4 10.40 1.34 -19.93
N GLU A 5 11.70 1.02 -19.88
CA GLU A 5 12.29 -0.27 -20.21
C GLU A 5 11.93 -1.41 -19.26
N TRP A 6 11.59 -1.11 -18.00
CA TRP A 6 11.24 -2.15 -17.02
C TRP A 6 10.07 -3.01 -17.51
N TRP A 7 9.11 -2.39 -18.19
CA TRP A 7 7.94 -3.08 -18.71
C TRP A 7 8.30 -4.14 -19.73
N TRP A 8 9.13 -3.77 -20.71
CA TRP A 8 9.60 -4.70 -21.75
C TRP A 8 10.39 -5.86 -21.15
N ARG A 9 11.32 -5.57 -20.23
CA ARG A 9 12.10 -6.59 -19.54
C ARG A 9 11.22 -7.57 -18.77
N LYS A 10 10.22 -7.07 -18.04
CA LYS A 10 9.29 -7.93 -17.27
C LYS A 10 8.34 -8.72 -18.15
N GLN A 11 8.00 -8.22 -19.33
CA GLN A 11 7.22 -8.94 -20.34
C GLN A 11 8.03 -10.08 -20.96
N ASP A 12 9.32 -9.86 -21.24
CA ASP A 12 10.22 -10.88 -21.81
C ASP A 12 10.50 -12.05 -20.84
N GLU A 13 10.42 -11.80 -19.52
CA GLU A 13 10.51 -12.85 -18.49
C GLU A 13 9.27 -13.78 -18.46
N LEU A 14 8.15 -13.40 -19.09
CA LEU A 14 6.92 -14.18 -19.05
C LEU A 14 6.89 -15.27 -20.13
N PRO A 15 6.27 -16.43 -19.84
CA PRO A 15 5.99 -17.44 -20.85
C PRO A 15 5.23 -16.88 -22.06
N PHE A 16 5.49 -17.47 -23.23
CA PHE A 16 4.82 -17.09 -24.47
C PHE A 16 3.29 -17.12 -24.33
N GLY A 17 2.63 -16.08 -24.87
CA GLY A 17 1.17 -15.94 -24.82
C GLY A 17 0.62 -15.28 -23.55
N ARG A 18 1.47 -14.90 -22.59
CA ARG A 18 1.06 -14.12 -21.40
C ARG A 18 1.32 -12.63 -21.59
N THR A 19 0.43 -11.80 -21.05
CA THR A 19 0.51 -10.33 -21.12
C THR A 19 0.78 -9.75 -19.75
N LEU A 20 1.81 -8.92 -19.62
CA LEU A 20 2.11 -8.20 -18.40
C LEU A 20 1.10 -7.07 -18.19
N VAL A 21 0.54 -7.00 -16.98
CA VAL A 21 -0.24 -5.86 -16.51
C VAL A 21 0.46 -5.24 -15.31
N PRO A 22 1.13 -4.08 -15.47
CA PRO A 22 1.70 -3.39 -14.34
C PRO A 22 0.56 -2.90 -13.43
N VAL A 23 0.65 -3.18 -12.14
CA VAL A 23 -0.29 -2.71 -11.11
C VAL A 23 0.39 -1.58 -10.34
N LEU A 24 -0.33 -0.47 -10.20
CA LEU A 24 0.08 0.70 -9.45
C LEU A 24 -0.82 0.83 -8.23
N PHE A 25 -0.22 0.92 -7.05
CA PHE A 25 -0.96 1.28 -5.84
C PHE A 25 -0.75 2.75 -5.52
N ALA A 26 -1.71 3.35 -4.84
CA ALA A 26 -1.55 4.62 -4.20
C ALA A 26 -2.16 4.56 -2.80
N SER A 27 -1.49 5.17 -1.83
CA SER A 27 -2.05 5.39 -0.50
C SER A 27 -2.33 6.86 -0.27
N ASP A 28 -3.38 7.14 0.49
CA ASP A 28 -3.65 8.48 1.01
C ASP A 28 -4.23 8.39 2.43
N ALA A 29 -3.57 9.07 3.36
CA ALA A 29 -3.95 9.16 4.76
C ALA A 29 -5.07 10.19 4.91
N THR A 30 -6.27 9.72 5.25
CA THR A 30 -7.43 10.59 5.51
C THR A 30 -7.76 10.62 6.99
N GLN A 31 -7.92 11.82 7.55
CA GLN A 31 -8.34 11.99 8.94
C GLN A 31 -9.87 11.82 9.04
N LEU A 32 -10.34 10.85 9.85
CA LEU A 32 -11.77 10.56 9.99
C LEU A 32 -12.46 11.44 11.04
N SER A 33 -11.78 11.79 12.13
CA SER A 33 -12.34 12.70 13.13
C SER A 33 -11.25 13.48 13.88
N THR A 34 -11.51 14.75 14.16
CA THR A 34 -10.59 15.66 14.89
C THR A 34 -11.04 15.90 16.34
N HIS A 35 -12.26 15.47 16.71
CA HIS A 35 -12.89 15.86 17.98
C HIS A 35 -13.17 14.70 18.93
N SER A 36 -13.12 13.45 18.47
CA SER A 36 -13.43 12.29 19.31
C SER A 36 -12.61 11.07 18.87
N GLY A 37 -11.36 10.99 19.32
CA GLY A 37 -10.54 9.78 19.22
C GLY A 37 -9.37 9.78 18.24
N ASP A 38 -9.07 10.90 17.54
CA ASP A 38 -7.93 11.03 16.61
C ASP A 38 -7.69 9.79 15.73
N HIS A 39 -8.76 9.35 15.07
CA HIS A 39 -8.71 8.19 14.19
C HIS A 39 -8.32 8.64 12.78
N ASP A 40 -7.22 8.08 12.30
CA ASP A 40 -6.76 8.22 10.92
C ASP A 40 -7.12 6.93 10.16
N CYS A 41 -7.57 7.05 8.92
CA CYS A 41 -7.70 5.92 8.01
C CYS A 41 -6.74 6.06 6.84
N TRP A 42 -6.36 4.90 6.29
CA TRP A 42 -5.51 4.79 5.12
C TRP A 42 -6.33 4.24 3.97
N LEU A 43 -6.46 5.03 2.92
CA LEU A 43 -7.14 4.60 1.70
C LEU A 43 -6.11 3.99 0.76
N ILE A 44 -6.38 2.79 0.26
CA ILE A 44 -5.51 2.13 -0.72
C ILE A 44 -6.25 2.07 -2.05
N TYR A 45 -5.69 2.77 -3.04
CA TYR A 45 -6.15 2.78 -4.41
C TYR A 45 -5.28 1.90 -5.28
N MET A 46 -5.89 1.33 -6.32
CA MET A 46 -5.23 0.52 -7.32
C MET A 46 -5.55 1.06 -8.72
N SER A 47 -4.55 1.06 -9.60
CA SER A 47 -4.69 1.37 -11.02
C SER A 47 -3.82 0.46 -11.87
N VAL A 48 -4.11 0.43 -13.17
CA VAL A 48 -3.38 -0.36 -14.14
C VAL A 48 -2.42 0.53 -14.94
N GLY A 49 -1.19 0.07 -15.08
CA GLY A 49 -0.12 0.72 -15.85
C GLY A 49 -0.40 0.80 -17.35
N ASN A 50 -1.17 -0.15 -17.89
CA ASN A 50 -1.59 -0.18 -19.30
C ASN A 50 -2.45 1.04 -19.71
N LEU A 51 -3.04 1.74 -18.76
CA LEU A 51 -3.75 2.98 -19.05
C LEU A 51 -2.75 4.11 -19.36
N PRO A 52 -3.00 4.94 -20.39
CA PRO A 52 -2.25 6.16 -20.58
C PRO A 52 -2.30 7.05 -19.34
N SER A 53 -1.20 7.73 -19.02
CA SER A 53 -1.16 8.64 -17.87
C SER A 53 -2.21 9.75 -17.96
N SER A 54 -2.56 10.19 -19.16
CA SER A 54 -3.61 11.18 -19.40
C SER A 54 -5.01 10.67 -19.06
N ILE A 55 -5.24 9.36 -19.10
CA ILE A 55 -6.50 8.73 -18.67
C ILE A 55 -6.49 8.56 -17.15
N ARG A 56 -5.38 8.09 -16.57
CA ARG A 56 -5.24 7.97 -15.10
C ARG A 56 -5.38 9.29 -14.37
N ALA A 57 -4.91 10.39 -14.95
CA ALA A 57 -4.97 11.71 -14.34
C ALA A 57 -6.37 12.37 -14.43
N LYS A 58 -7.31 11.81 -15.18
CA LYS A 58 -8.66 12.36 -15.32
C LYS A 58 -9.57 11.77 -14.23
N PRO A 59 -10.17 12.58 -13.34
CA PRO A 59 -11.06 12.06 -12.29
C PRO A 59 -12.29 11.33 -12.83
N SER A 60 -12.78 11.71 -14.02
CA SER A 60 -14.00 11.15 -14.62
C SER A 60 -13.84 9.73 -15.18
N THR A 61 -12.62 9.21 -15.29
CA THR A 61 -12.36 7.91 -15.94
C THR A 61 -12.43 6.74 -14.97
N ASN A 62 -12.52 7.01 -13.65
CA ASN A 62 -12.45 5.99 -12.60
C ASN A 62 -11.25 5.05 -12.77
N ALA A 63 -10.13 5.57 -13.30
CA ALA A 63 -8.92 4.78 -13.56
C ALA A 63 -8.21 4.33 -12.28
N TRP A 64 -8.55 4.94 -11.13
CA TRP A 64 -8.14 4.53 -9.80
C TRP A 64 -9.34 3.98 -9.03
N ILE A 65 -9.20 2.79 -8.49
CA ILE A 65 -10.24 2.09 -7.75
C ILE A 65 -9.78 1.94 -6.30
N LEU A 66 -10.63 2.31 -5.34
CA LEU A 66 -10.38 2.07 -3.92
C LEU A 66 -10.55 0.56 -3.63
N ILE A 67 -9.48 -0.09 -3.17
CA ILE A 67 -9.50 -1.53 -2.86
C ILE A 67 -9.59 -1.82 -1.37
N ALA A 68 -9.15 -0.89 -0.51
CA ALA A 68 -9.21 -1.07 0.93
C ALA A 68 -9.26 0.26 1.69
N ILE A 69 -9.92 0.22 2.85
CA ILE A 69 -9.88 1.25 3.87
C ILE A 69 -9.26 0.61 5.11
N LEU A 70 -8.06 1.06 5.46
CA LEU A 70 -7.34 0.57 6.63
C LEU A 70 -7.63 1.46 7.83
N LEU A 71 -8.12 0.87 8.90
CA LEU A 71 -8.24 1.55 10.19
C LEU A 71 -6.91 1.42 10.91
N MET A 72 -6.19 2.53 11.04
CA MET A 72 -4.89 2.51 11.71
C MET A 72 -5.08 2.35 13.22
N PRO A 73 -4.24 1.56 13.89
CA PRO A 73 -4.26 1.48 15.34
C PRO A 73 -4.11 2.88 15.96
N PRO A 74 -4.86 3.18 17.03
CA PRO A 74 -4.95 4.52 17.60
C PRO A 74 -3.57 5.08 17.93
N LYS A 75 -3.38 6.40 17.84
CA LYS A 75 -2.07 7.04 18.07
C LYS A 75 -1.45 6.64 19.42
N LYS A 76 -2.29 6.34 20.40
CA LYS A 76 -1.91 5.91 21.73
C LYS A 76 -2.63 4.61 22.08
N ASP A 77 -1.98 3.80 22.90
CA ASP A 77 -2.58 2.60 23.46
C ASP A 77 -3.29 2.95 24.77
N ASP A 78 -4.61 2.85 24.80
CA ASP A 78 -5.44 3.10 25.99
C ASP A 78 -5.06 2.19 27.17
N SER A 79 -4.43 1.04 26.92
CA SER A 79 -3.95 0.12 27.95
C SER A 79 -2.62 0.55 28.57
N LEU A 80 -1.77 1.25 27.80
CA LEU A 80 -0.48 1.76 28.28
C LEU A 80 -0.60 3.12 28.97
N GLU A 81 -1.69 3.86 28.71
CA GLU A 81 -1.99 5.10 29.43
C GLU A 81 -2.44 4.86 30.87
N LYS A 82 -2.72 3.62 31.31
CA LYS A 82 -3.11 3.34 32.70
C LYS A 82 -1.95 2.74 33.48
N ASP A 83 -1.71 3.23 34.70
CA ASP A 83 -0.82 2.55 35.65
C ASP A 83 -1.49 1.27 36.19
N ALA A 84 -0.75 0.48 36.97
CA ALA A 84 -1.27 -0.75 37.58
C ALA A 84 -2.49 -0.52 38.51
N TRP A 85 -2.82 0.76 38.80
CA TRP A 85 -3.92 1.20 39.65
C TRP A 85 -5.01 1.96 38.87
N GLY A 86 -4.95 1.97 37.53
CA GLY A 86 -5.94 2.58 36.65
C GLY A 86 -5.86 4.10 36.47
N LYS A 87 -4.81 4.77 36.95
CA LYS A 87 -4.60 6.22 36.74
C LYS A 87 -3.90 6.53 35.42
N PRO A 88 -4.18 7.69 34.79
CA PRO A 88 -3.48 8.13 33.61
C PRO A 88 -1.98 8.32 33.87
N ARG A 89 -1.11 7.60 33.16
CA ARG A 89 0.33 7.84 33.14
C ARG A 89 0.61 9.11 32.37
N CYS A 90 1.49 9.96 32.91
CA CYS A 90 1.86 11.24 32.28
C CYS A 90 2.70 11.07 31.00
N SER A 91 3.42 9.95 30.82
CA SER A 91 4.22 9.69 29.62
C SER A 91 4.65 8.23 29.52
N LEU A 92 4.59 7.66 28.31
CA LEU A 92 5.20 6.36 27.98
C LEU A 92 6.73 6.47 27.92
N THR A 93 7.42 5.40 28.34
CA THR A 93 8.88 5.27 28.16
C THR A 93 9.24 5.19 26.68
N ALA A 94 10.50 5.49 26.33
CA ALA A 94 10.98 5.39 24.95
C ALA A 94 10.82 3.96 24.39
N GLU A 95 11.14 2.95 25.21
CA GLU A 95 11.02 1.54 24.85
C GLU A 95 9.57 1.10 24.58
N GLU A 96 8.61 1.54 25.40
CA GLU A 96 7.18 1.25 25.18
C GLU A 96 6.68 1.88 23.87
N LYS A 97 7.11 3.09 23.54
CA LYS A 97 6.76 3.76 22.28
C LYS A 97 7.33 3.02 21.07
N GLU A 98 8.57 2.55 21.15
CA GLU A 98 9.22 1.80 20.09
C GLU A 98 8.53 0.45 19.86
N LYS A 99 8.22 -0.30 20.92
CA LYS A 99 7.46 -1.55 20.83
C LYS A 99 6.08 -1.34 20.22
N TYR A 100 5.36 -0.30 20.65
CA TYR A 100 4.05 -0.01 20.10
C TYR A 100 4.11 0.42 18.62
N LYS A 101 5.15 1.17 18.23
CA LYS A 101 5.40 1.48 16.81
C LYS A 101 5.62 0.20 15.99
N ALA A 102 6.50 -0.70 16.45
CA ALA A 102 6.76 -1.97 15.78
C ALA A 102 5.49 -2.82 15.64
N TYR A 103 4.65 -2.85 16.67
CA TYR A 103 3.34 -3.52 16.61
C TYR A 103 2.43 -2.92 15.52
N LYS A 104 2.36 -1.59 15.39
CA LYS A 104 1.56 -0.95 14.33
C LYS A 104 2.06 -1.29 12.94
N ASP A 105 3.38 -1.27 12.77
CA ASP A 105 4.01 -1.55 11.49
C ASP A 105 3.78 -3.01 11.08
N ASP A 106 3.85 -3.95 12.03
CA ASP A 106 3.54 -5.37 11.83
C ASP A 106 2.06 -5.60 11.46
N VAL A 107 1.13 -4.98 12.20
CA VAL A 107 -0.31 -5.05 11.87
C VAL A 107 -0.59 -4.50 10.47
N LEU A 108 0.04 -3.37 10.09
CA LEU A 108 -0.10 -2.80 8.77
C LEU A 108 0.33 -3.79 7.68
N HIS A 109 1.50 -4.42 7.83
CA HIS A 109 1.99 -5.39 6.86
C HIS A 109 1.17 -6.66 6.78
N GLN A 110 0.69 -7.19 7.91
CA GLN A 110 -0.20 -8.35 7.92
C GLN A 110 -1.52 -8.05 7.18
N VAL A 111 -2.09 -6.86 7.39
CA VAL A 111 -3.32 -6.46 6.70
C VAL A 111 -3.07 -6.27 5.20
N LEU A 112 -1.97 -5.62 4.81
CA LEU A 112 -1.57 -5.48 3.40
C LEU A 112 -1.34 -6.85 2.74
N GLU A 113 -0.65 -7.77 3.44
CA GLU A 113 -0.44 -9.12 2.95
C GLU A 113 -1.76 -9.86 2.73
N HIS A 114 -2.71 -9.72 3.65
CA HIS A 114 -4.03 -10.33 3.52
C HIS A 114 -4.81 -9.78 2.31
N ILE A 115 -4.81 -8.46 2.12
CA ILE A 115 -5.50 -7.81 0.99
C ILE A 115 -4.87 -8.20 -0.34
N LEU A 116 -3.54 -8.31 -0.39
CA LEU A 116 -2.78 -8.62 -1.61
C LEU A 116 -2.62 -10.13 -1.84
N ALA A 117 -3.04 -10.99 -0.91
CA ALA A 117 -2.92 -12.44 -1.05
C ALA A 117 -3.55 -12.99 -2.34
N PRO A 118 -4.74 -12.57 -2.78
CA PRO A 118 -5.33 -13.02 -4.06
C PRO A 118 -4.52 -12.57 -5.27
N MET A 119 -3.79 -11.46 -5.16
CA MET A 119 -2.95 -10.97 -6.23
C MET A 119 -1.68 -11.83 -6.37
N LYS A 120 -1.13 -12.38 -5.28
CA LYS A 120 0.06 -13.24 -5.32
C LYS A 120 -0.12 -14.45 -6.25
N SER A 121 -1.25 -15.16 -6.14
CA SER A 121 -1.54 -16.29 -7.03
C SER A 121 -1.70 -15.84 -8.49
N ALA A 122 -2.39 -14.72 -8.73
CA ALA A 122 -2.54 -14.15 -10.07
C ALA A 122 -1.19 -13.70 -10.68
N MET A 123 -0.24 -13.23 -9.87
CA MET A 123 1.10 -12.85 -10.32
C MET A 123 1.95 -14.04 -10.80
N GLU A 124 1.67 -15.25 -10.31
CA GLU A 124 2.41 -16.47 -10.66
C GLU A 124 1.73 -17.24 -11.81
N GLU A 125 0.44 -17.52 -11.64
CA GLU A 125 -0.34 -18.36 -12.56
C GLU A 125 -0.85 -17.56 -13.77
N GLY A 126 -1.11 -16.27 -13.57
CA GLY A 126 -1.86 -15.44 -14.50
C GLY A 126 -3.37 -15.66 -14.38
N MET A 127 -4.15 -14.73 -14.93
CA MET A 127 -5.62 -14.79 -14.96
C MET A 127 -6.14 -14.46 -16.36
N LEU A 128 -7.26 -15.06 -16.76
CA LEU A 128 -7.91 -14.68 -18.01
C LEU A 128 -8.57 -13.31 -17.87
N MET A 129 -8.33 -12.43 -18.83
CA MET A 129 -8.90 -11.08 -18.85
C MET A 129 -9.27 -10.66 -20.28
N ASP A 130 -10.43 -10.03 -20.41
CA ASP A 130 -10.88 -9.39 -21.64
C ASP A 130 -10.07 -8.12 -21.87
N CYS A 131 -9.37 -8.07 -23.01
CA CYS A 131 -8.59 -6.90 -23.40
C CYS A 131 -9.46 -5.93 -24.23
N ALA A 132 -9.03 -4.66 -24.29
CA ALA A 132 -9.75 -3.60 -25.00
C ALA A 132 -9.90 -3.83 -26.52
N ASP A 133 -9.11 -4.74 -27.09
CA ASP A 133 -9.19 -5.15 -28.49
C ASP A 133 -10.15 -6.33 -28.74
N GLY A 134 -10.89 -6.75 -27.71
CA GLY A 134 -11.86 -7.84 -27.78
C GLY A 134 -11.27 -9.25 -27.69
N GLN A 135 -9.96 -9.37 -27.43
CA GLN A 135 -9.31 -10.66 -27.26
C GLN A 135 -9.17 -11.03 -25.77
N VAL A 136 -9.32 -12.31 -25.47
CA VAL A 136 -9.06 -12.84 -24.12
C VAL A 136 -7.58 -13.23 -24.03
N ARG A 137 -6.87 -12.73 -23.02
CA ARG A 137 -5.46 -13.07 -22.78
C ARG A 137 -5.24 -13.54 -21.36
N ILE A 138 -4.21 -14.36 -21.18
CA ILE A 138 -3.66 -14.66 -19.85
C ILE A 138 -2.85 -13.45 -19.42
N VAL A 139 -3.39 -12.70 -18.48
CA VAL A 139 -2.78 -11.52 -17.89
C VAL A 139 -2.03 -11.91 -16.63
N VAL A 140 -0.80 -11.43 -16.51
CA VAL A 140 0.01 -11.55 -15.30
C VAL A 140 0.14 -10.15 -14.69
N PRO A 141 -0.61 -9.82 -13.62
CA PRO A 141 -0.37 -8.59 -12.90
C PRO A 141 1.04 -8.62 -12.30
N LYS A 142 1.74 -7.49 -12.28
CA LYS A 142 2.97 -7.32 -11.48
C LYS A 142 2.97 -5.96 -10.81
N LEU A 143 3.35 -5.91 -9.54
CA LEU A 143 3.55 -4.65 -8.84
C LEU A 143 4.64 -3.83 -9.53
N ALA A 144 4.27 -2.63 -10.00
CA ALA A 144 5.16 -1.75 -10.74
C ALA A 144 5.53 -0.48 -9.97
N GLY A 145 4.67 -0.06 -9.04
CA GLY A 145 4.94 1.10 -8.21
C GLY A 145 3.87 1.30 -7.14
N TRP A 146 4.27 2.02 -6.10
CA TRP A 146 3.39 2.54 -5.06
C TRP A 146 3.55 4.05 -5.05
N ILE A 147 2.47 4.81 -5.08
CA ILE A 147 2.46 6.28 -5.04
C ILE A 147 1.99 6.69 -3.65
N ALA A 148 2.87 7.35 -2.91
CA ALA A 148 2.60 7.78 -1.54
C ALA A 148 3.41 9.04 -1.24
N ASP A 149 3.04 9.76 -0.18
CA ASP A 149 3.91 10.80 0.34
C ASP A 149 5.10 10.21 1.12
N TYR A 150 6.03 11.06 1.54
CA TYR A 150 7.21 10.61 2.26
C TYR A 150 6.88 9.94 3.61
N GLN A 151 5.89 10.46 4.35
CA GLN A 151 5.53 9.95 5.67
C GLN A 151 4.90 8.55 5.56
N GLU A 152 4.12 8.32 4.51
CA GLU A 152 3.54 7.03 4.19
C GLU A 152 4.57 6.03 3.72
N TYR A 153 5.52 6.43 2.85
CA TYR A 153 6.63 5.57 2.47
C TYR A 153 7.46 5.14 3.68
N SER A 154 7.71 6.05 4.64
CA SER A 154 8.43 5.68 5.86
C SER A 154 7.71 4.59 6.66
N LYS A 155 6.38 4.58 6.67
CA LYS A 155 5.59 3.53 7.35
C LYS A 155 5.59 2.22 6.56
N ILE A 156 5.35 2.28 5.24
CA ILE A 156 5.31 1.09 4.37
C ILE A 156 6.66 0.35 4.36
N TYR A 157 7.77 1.10 4.29
CA TYR A 157 9.12 0.53 4.23
C TYR A 157 9.79 0.41 5.61
N GLN A 158 9.08 0.74 6.71
CA GLN A 158 9.63 0.74 8.07
C GLN A 158 10.95 1.53 8.21
N ILE A 159 11.05 2.67 7.54
CA ILE A 159 12.26 3.49 7.56
C ILE A 159 12.24 4.38 8.80
N ASN A 160 13.42 4.59 9.39
CA ASN A 160 13.58 5.54 10.48
C ASN A 160 13.25 6.97 10.04
N LYS A 161 12.87 7.80 11.01
CA LYS A 161 12.61 9.22 10.77
C LYS A 161 13.86 9.83 10.14
N ASP A 162 13.69 10.54 9.03
CA ASP A 162 14.74 11.17 8.22
C ASP A 162 15.62 10.20 7.39
N GLY A 163 15.20 8.93 7.25
CA GLY A 163 15.82 7.98 6.31
C GLY A 163 15.29 8.10 4.88
N CYS A 164 16.12 7.77 3.89
CA CYS A 164 15.77 7.80 2.47
C CYS A 164 15.19 6.45 2.04
N ALA A 165 13.96 6.44 1.50
CA ALA A 165 13.30 5.20 1.02
C ALA A 165 13.88 4.62 -0.27
N VAL A 166 14.75 5.36 -0.93
CA VAL A 166 15.32 5.02 -2.24
C VAL A 166 16.81 4.68 -2.13
N CYS A 167 17.47 5.12 -1.06
CA CYS A 167 18.89 4.98 -0.88
C CYS A 167 19.15 3.64 -0.17
N GLU A 168 19.99 2.78 -0.75
CA GLU A 168 20.50 1.61 -0.03
C GLU A 168 21.34 2.11 1.17
N VAL A 169 21.14 1.49 2.34
CA VAL A 169 21.96 1.73 3.54
C VAL A 169 23.27 0.99 3.42
#